data_AF-A0A2S1GZJ4-F1
#
_entry.id   AF-A0A2S1GZJ4-F1
#
_cell.length_a   1.000
_cell.length_b   1.000
_cell.length_c   1.000
_cell.angle_alpha   90.00
_cell.angle_beta   90.00
_cell.angle_gamma   90.00
#
_symmetry.space_group_name_H-M   'P 1'
#
loop_
_entity.id
_entity.type
_entity.pdbx_description
1 polymer ?
#
loop_
_entity_poly.entity_id
_entity_poly.type
_entity_poly.pdbx_seq_one_letter_code
_entity_poly.pdbx_strand_id
1 'polypeptide(L)'
;MNRGLSKEELVKLEIVKVPNGILGDITKFKNFNPSRILHYEIRNNELLLYMKEVHRLEAIEEFKSTIEAFRFEVERGVSPEVEAFYSFEFDRDFTKFMVTVDQQQFEQDITAEMIELTIVEDALKYQMYNRKPVGVEVFYRDKQSKEMFKKREYRIS
;
A
#
# COMPACT_ATOMS: atom_id res chain seq x y z
N MET A 1 -10.32 5.18 21.86
CA MET A 1 -11.65 4.93 22.44
C MET A 1 -12.31 3.80 21.65
N ASN A 2 -12.62 2.67 22.29
CA ASN A 2 -13.55 1.68 21.75
C ASN A 2 -14.95 2.25 21.96
N ARG A 3 -15.68 2.60 20.90
CA ARG A 3 -17.12 2.86 21.03
C ARG A 3 -17.75 1.54 21.44
N GLY A 4 -18.52 1.52 22.53
CA GLY A 4 -19.19 0.34 23.06
C GLY A 4 -20.32 -0.13 22.14
N LEU A 5 -19.96 -0.56 20.92
CA LEU A 5 -20.89 -1.13 19.95
C LEU A 5 -21.38 -2.47 20.47
N SER A 6 -22.67 -2.69 20.35
CA SER A 6 -23.28 -4.00 20.61
C SER A 6 -22.77 -5.04 19.60
N LYS A 7 -22.90 -6.32 19.95
CA LYS A 7 -22.56 -7.43 19.03
C LYS A 7 -23.36 -7.33 17.72
N GLU A 8 -24.61 -6.90 17.80
CA GLU A 8 -25.51 -6.73 16.65
C GLU A 8 -25.06 -5.62 15.71
N GLU A 9 -24.45 -4.55 16.25
CA GLU A 9 -23.87 -3.48 15.45
C GLU A 9 -22.56 -3.92 14.78
N LEU A 10 -21.71 -4.67 15.48
CA LEU A 10 -20.45 -5.17 14.92
C LEU A 10 -20.65 -6.10 13.72
N VAL A 11 -21.69 -6.94 13.73
CA VAL A 11 -22.01 -7.86 12.62
C VAL A 11 -22.42 -7.12 11.34
N LYS A 12 -22.89 -5.87 11.45
CA LYS A 12 -23.27 -5.03 10.29
C LYS A 12 -22.08 -4.27 9.69
N LEU A 13 -20.90 -4.34 10.31
CA LEU A 13 -19.72 -3.65 9.86
C LEU A 13 -18.87 -4.53 8.95
N GLU A 14 -18.17 -3.87 8.05
CA GLU A 14 -17.12 -4.47 7.25
C GLU A 14 -15.87 -4.68 8.11
N ILE A 15 -15.23 -5.84 7.93
CA ILE A 15 -14.02 -6.21 8.65
C ILE A 15 -12.86 -6.25 7.65
N VAL A 16 -11.86 -5.40 7.86
CA VAL A 16 -10.58 -5.48 7.17
C VAL A 16 -9.58 -6.20 8.07
N LYS A 17 -8.91 -7.22 7.53
CA LYS A 17 -7.90 -8.00 8.24
C LYS A 17 -6.51 -7.51 7.87
N VAL A 18 -5.72 -7.18 8.88
CA VAL A 18 -4.33 -6.72 8.73
C VAL A 18 -3.41 -7.72 9.43
N PRO A 19 -2.65 -8.53 8.69
CA PRO A 19 -1.69 -9.45 9.28
C PRO A 19 -0.57 -8.70 10.01
N ASN A 20 -0.04 -9.31 11.08
CA ASN A 20 1.11 -8.76 11.77
C ASN A 20 2.34 -8.66 10.86
N GLY A 21 3.12 -7.58 10.97
CA GLY A 21 4.33 -7.36 10.20
C GLY A 21 4.13 -6.69 8.85
N ILE A 22 2.90 -6.62 8.32
CA ILE A 22 2.63 -5.96 7.02
C ILE A 22 2.71 -4.44 7.13
N LEU A 23 2.07 -3.87 8.15
CA LEU A 23 2.13 -2.44 8.46
C LEU A 23 2.91 -2.20 9.77
N GLY A 24 3.82 -3.11 10.10
CA GLY A 24 4.55 -3.15 11.37
C GLY A 24 3.87 -3.97 12.46
N ASP A 25 4.27 -3.70 13.70
CA ASP A 25 3.83 -4.44 14.89
C ASP A 25 2.41 -4.06 15.30
N ILE A 26 1.46 -4.97 15.06
CA ILE A 26 0.04 -4.73 15.35
C ILE A 26 -0.25 -4.55 16.84
N THR A 27 0.63 -5.04 17.73
CA THR A 27 0.45 -4.88 19.18
C THR A 27 0.59 -3.43 19.63
N LYS A 28 1.23 -2.60 18.80
CA LYS A 28 1.39 -1.15 19.01
C LYS A 28 0.36 -0.32 18.27
N PHE A 29 -0.61 -0.95 17.62
CA PHE A 29 -1.62 -0.25 16.84
C PHE A 29 -2.42 0.73 17.71
N LYS A 30 -2.55 1.95 17.22
CA LYS A 30 -3.41 2.99 17.78
C LYS A 30 -4.35 3.44 16.67
N ASN A 31 -5.64 3.52 16.97
CA ASN A 31 -6.62 4.02 16.00
C ASN A 31 -6.49 5.54 15.81
N PHE A 32 -5.72 5.93 14.80
CA PHE A 32 -5.53 7.33 14.41
C PHE A 32 -6.64 7.86 13.48
N ASN A 33 -7.53 6.99 12.99
CA ASN A 33 -8.64 7.36 12.09
C ASN A 33 -10.00 6.93 12.69
N PRO A 34 -10.45 7.57 13.78
CA PRO A 34 -11.67 7.18 14.49
C PRO A 34 -12.96 7.51 13.74
N SER A 35 -12.91 8.28 12.66
CA SER A 35 -14.06 8.52 11.78
C SER A 35 -14.34 7.31 10.88
N ARG A 36 -13.28 6.65 10.39
CA ARG A 36 -13.36 5.44 9.56
C ARG A 36 -13.47 4.17 10.38
N ILE A 37 -12.57 3.98 11.35
CA ILE A 37 -12.43 2.76 12.15
C ILE A 37 -13.25 2.92 13.42
N LEU A 38 -14.38 2.22 13.49
CA LEU A 38 -15.33 2.30 14.59
C LEU A 38 -14.96 1.39 15.77
N HIS A 39 -14.34 0.26 15.46
CA HIS A 39 -13.83 -0.71 16.43
C HIS A 39 -12.60 -1.40 15.86
N TYR A 40 -11.72 -1.87 16.73
CA TYR A 40 -10.61 -2.73 16.34
C TYR A 40 -10.31 -3.74 17.44
N GLU A 41 -9.85 -4.92 17.04
CA GLU A 41 -9.38 -5.94 17.96
C GLU A 41 -8.24 -6.75 17.32
N ILE A 42 -7.41 -7.38 18.14
CA ILE A 42 -6.37 -8.29 17.68
C ILE A 42 -6.84 -9.72 17.94
N ARG A 43 -6.87 -10.54 16.88
CA ARG A 43 -7.28 -11.95 16.96
C ARG A 43 -6.41 -12.78 16.03
N ASN A 44 -5.93 -13.94 16.49
CA ASN A 44 -5.12 -14.88 15.70
C ASN A 44 -3.91 -14.22 15.00
N ASN A 45 -3.21 -13.29 15.68
CA ASN A 45 -2.08 -12.54 15.11
C ASN A 45 -2.45 -11.63 13.91
N GLU A 46 -3.73 -11.26 13.81
CA GLU A 46 -4.25 -10.27 12.87
C GLU A 46 -4.91 -9.12 13.64
N LEU A 47 -4.79 -7.91 13.10
CA LEU A 47 -5.58 -6.76 13.51
C LEU A 47 -6.85 -6.71 12.65
N LEU A 48 -8.01 -6.75 13.31
CA LEU A 48 -9.32 -6.62 12.70
C LEU A 48 -9.80 -5.18 12.83
N LEU A 49 -10.07 -4.52 11.70
CA LEU A 49 -10.60 -3.15 11.65
C LEU A 49 -12.06 -3.17 11.23
N TYR A 50 -12.94 -2.71 12.10
CA TYR A 50 -14.37 -2.65 11.86
C TYR A 50 -14.78 -1.25 11.39
N MET A 51 -15.44 -1.18 10.23
CA MET A 51 -15.85 0.08 9.61
C MET A 51 -17.15 -0.06 8.81
N LYS A 52 -17.75 1.07 8.44
CA LYS A 52 -18.86 1.05 7.47
C LYS A 52 -18.32 0.76 6.08
N GLU A 53 -19.14 0.14 5.23
CA GLU A 53 -18.78 -0.15 3.84
C GLU A 53 -18.36 1.10 3.07
N VAL A 54 -19.09 2.20 3.23
CA VAL A 54 -18.74 3.48 2.60
C VAL A 54 -17.31 3.91 2.94
N HIS A 55 -16.86 3.75 4.19
CA HIS A 55 -15.50 4.14 4.57
C HIS A 55 -14.42 3.17 4.09
N ARG A 56 -14.78 1.88 3.91
CA ARG A 56 -13.89 0.91 3.24
C ARG A 56 -13.69 1.31 1.78
N LEU A 57 -14.77 1.66 1.08
CA LEU A 57 -14.72 2.09 -0.32
C LEU A 57 -13.97 3.41 -0.50
N GLU A 58 -14.19 4.39 0.37
CA GLU A 58 -13.43 5.66 0.38
C GLU A 58 -11.92 5.39 0.55
N ALA A 59 -11.53 4.51 1.47
CA ALA A 59 -10.13 4.14 1.68
C ALA A 59 -9.52 3.49 0.43
N ILE A 60 -10.26 2.61 -0.25
CA ILE A 60 -9.82 1.95 -1.49
C ILE A 60 -9.52 2.99 -2.57
N GLU A 61 -10.41 3.96 -2.77
CA GLU A 61 -10.21 5.02 -3.76
C GLU A 61 -9.06 5.97 -3.37
N GLU A 62 -8.87 6.26 -2.08
CA GLU A 62 -7.71 7.02 -1.60
C GLU A 62 -6.38 6.32 -1.94
N PHE A 63 -6.23 5.04 -1.59
CA PHE A 63 -5.00 4.29 -1.88
C PHE A 63 -4.72 4.20 -3.39
N LYS A 64 -5.77 3.94 -4.18
CA LYS A 64 -5.69 3.93 -5.63
C LYS A 64 -5.24 5.28 -6.18
N SER A 65 -5.83 6.37 -5.68
CA SER A 65 -5.52 7.73 -6.12
C SER A 65 -4.07 8.10 -5.84
N THR A 66 -3.50 7.69 -4.71
CA THR A 66 -2.08 7.91 -4.40
C THR A 66 -1.16 7.23 -5.41
N ILE A 67 -1.41 5.96 -5.73
CA ILE A 67 -0.59 5.19 -6.69
C ILE A 67 -0.70 5.79 -8.09
N GLU A 68 -1.91 6.19 -8.51
CA GLU A 68 -2.15 6.84 -9.80
C GLU A 68 -1.52 8.24 -9.87
N ALA A 69 -1.55 9.01 -8.79
CA ALA A 69 -0.88 10.30 -8.69
C ALA A 69 0.64 10.14 -8.80
N PHE A 70 1.21 9.12 -8.15
CA PHE A 70 2.63 8.82 -8.30
C PHE A 70 3.00 8.52 -9.76
N ARG A 71 2.23 7.67 -10.46
CA ARG A 71 2.44 7.44 -11.90
C ARG A 71 2.43 8.74 -12.69
N PHE A 72 1.44 9.60 -12.43
CA PHE A 72 1.29 10.86 -13.13
C PHE A 72 2.48 11.81 -12.91
N GLU A 73 2.99 11.90 -11.68
CA GLU A 73 4.17 12.72 -11.38
C GLU A 73 5.44 12.17 -12.05
N VAL A 74 5.63 10.84 -12.06
CA VAL A 74 6.72 10.17 -12.77
C VAL A 74 6.67 10.46 -14.28
N GLU A 75 5.48 10.33 -14.89
CA GLU A 75 5.29 10.57 -16.33
C GLU A 75 5.51 12.04 -16.72
N ARG A 76 5.25 12.98 -15.81
CA ARG A 76 5.49 14.40 -16.04
C ARG A 76 6.96 14.78 -15.87
N GLY A 77 7.68 14.12 -14.95
CA GLY A 77 9.10 14.36 -14.69
C GLY A 77 9.40 15.77 -14.19
N VAL A 78 8.49 16.39 -13.43
CA VAL A 78 8.62 17.79 -12.97
C VAL A 78 8.94 17.89 -11.48
N SER A 79 8.66 16.86 -10.68
CA SER A 79 8.85 16.87 -9.23
C SER A 79 10.22 16.28 -8.85
N PRO A 80 11.05 17.01 -8.07
CA PRO A 80 12.37 16.55 -7.61
C PRO A 80 12.33 15.20 -6.89
N GLU A 81 11.24 14.96 -6.15
CA GLU A 81 11.04 13.75 -5.38
C GLU A 81 10.97 12.49 -6.26
N VAL A 82 10.55 12.61 -7.52
CA VAL A 82 10.39 11.47 -8.43
C VAL A 82 11.39 11.41 -9.58
N GLU A 83 12.41 12.27 -9.58
CA GLU A 83 13.41 12.39 -10.67
C GLU A 83 14.19 11.09 -10.92
N ALA A 84 14.31 10.22 -9.92
CA ALA A 84 14.95 8.90 -10.06
C ALA A 84 14.14 7.94 -10.97
N PHE A 85 12.85 8.22 -11.19
CA PHE A 85 11.92 7.36 -11.92
C PHE A 85 11.59 7.93 -13.29
N TYR A 86 11.73 7.10 -14.33
CA TYR A 86 11.46 7.46 -15.72
C TYR A 86 10.10 6.94 -16.21
N SER A 87 9.64 5.82 -15.66
CA SER A 87 8.30 5.32 -15.90
C SER A 87 7.85 4.44 -14.75
N PHE A 88 6.54 4.42 -14.51
CA PHE A 88 5.92 3.57 -13.51
C PHE A 88 4.66 2.93 -14.09
N GLU A 89 4.67 1.62 -14.22
CA GLU A 89 3.56 0.84 -14.75
C GLU A 89 3.10 -0.15 -13.68
N PHE A 90 1.80 -0.42 -13.63
CA PHE A 90 1.22 -1.34 -12.66
C PHE A 90 0.06 -2.13 -13.26
N ASP A 91 -0.21 -3.30 -12.69
CA ASP A 91 -1.40 -4.07 -13.02
C ASP A 91 -2.64 -3.58 -12.25
N ARG A 92 -3.82 -4.08 -12.67
CA ARG A 92 -5.11 -3.61 -12.15
C ARG A 92 -5.28 -3.79 -10.64
N ASP A 93 -4.72 -4.87 -10.07
CA ASP A 93 -4.86 -5.21 -8.65
C ASP A 93 -3.63 -4.76 -7.82
N PHE A 94 -2.73 -3.97 -8.41
CA PHE A 94 -1.48 -3.49 -7.81
C PHE A 94 -0.58 -4.60 -7.25
N THR A 95 -0.62 -5.79 -7.84
CA THR A 95 0.22 -6.92 -7.47
C THR A 95 1.60 -6.87 -8.12
N LYS A 96 1.75 -6.09 -9.19
CA LYS A 96 3.00 -5.95 -9.93
C LYS A 96 3.26 -4.50 -10.31
N PHE A 97 4.44 -4.03 -9.96
CA PHE A 97 4.98 -2.73 -10.33
C PHE A 97 6.20 -2.89 -11.23
N MET A 98 6.21 -2.18 -12.35
CA MET A 98 7.34 -2.06 -13.24
C MET A 98 7.85 -0.63 -13.19
N VAL A 99 9.09 -0.48 -12.71
CA VAL A 99 9.73 0.80 -12.49
C VAL A 99 10.90 0.92 -13.45
N THR A 100 10.91 1.95 -14.30
CA THR A 100 12.07 2.26 -15.13
C THR A 100 12.91 3.34 -14.45
N VAL A 101 14.20 3.08 -14.25
CA VAL A 101 15.14 3.98 -13.56
C VAL A 101 16.47 4.04 -14.31
N ASP A 102 17.33 5.01 -13.98
CA ASP A 102 18.76 4.88 -14.28
C ASP A 102 19.41 3.98 -13.23
N GLN A 103 19.99 2.84 -13.63
CA GLN A 103 20.52 1.87 -12.65
C GLN A 103 21.59 2.49 -11.74
N GLN A 104 22.51 3.29 -12.28
CA GLN A 104 23.63 3.84 -11.51
C GLN A 104 23.14 4.84 -10.46
N GLN A 105 22.16 5.67 -10.82
CA GLN A 105 21.56 6.63 -9.89
C GLN A 105 20.72 5.93 -8.82
N PHE A 106 19.92 4.95 -9.22
CA PHE A 106 19.03 4.21 -8.31
C PHE A 106 19.80 3.46 -7.22
N GLU A 107 20.94 2.85 -7.55
CA GLU A 107 21.77 2.14 -6.56
C GLU A 107 22.38 3.06 -5.49
N GLN A 108 22.41 4.38 -5.74
CA GLN A 108 22.98 5.39 -4.84
C GLN A 108 21.91 6.23 -4.13
N ASP A 109 20.63 6.10 -4.50
CA ASP A 109 19.55 6.94 -4.02
C ASP A 109 18.65 6.24 -2.99
N ILE A 110 18.82 6.63 -1.72
CA ILE A 110 18.00 6.14 -0.59
C ILE A 110 16.56 6.67 -0.68
N THR A 111 16.35 7.84 -1.30
CA THR A 111 15.04 8.48 -1.42
C THR A 111 14.10 7.66 -2.29
N ALA A 112 14.60 7.14 -3.41
CA ALA A 112 13.86 6.26 -4.30
C ALA A 112 13.34 5.01 -3.57
N GLU A 113 14.14 4.43 -2.66
CA GLU A 113 13.71 3.29 -1.84
C GLU A 113 12.60 3.67 -0.85
N MET A 114 12.67 4.84 -0.22
CA MET A 114 11.61 5.30 0.69
C MET A 114 10.28 5.55 -0.02
N ILE A 115 10.34 6.11 -1.23
CA ILE A 115 9.16 6.36 -2.05
C ILE A 115 8.53 5.04 -2.48
N GLU A 116 9.33 4.09 -2.94
CA GLU A 116 8.88 2.74 -3.28
C GLU A 116 8.13 2.11 -2.10
N LEU A 117 8.72 2.12 -0.90
CA LEU A 117 8.10 1.53 0.29
C LEU A 117 6.73 2.16 0.58
N THR A 118 6.60 3.48 0.40
CA THR A 118 5.34 4.19 0.60
C THR A 118 4.27 3.73 -0.40
N ILE A 119 4.62 3.64 -1.69
CA ILE A 119 3.70 3.21 -2.75
C ILE A 119 3.32 1.73 -2.59
N VAL A 120 4.28 0.88 -2.21
CA VAL A 120 4.03 -0.53 -1.87
C VAL A 120 3.09 -0.65 -0.67
N GLU A 121 3.28 0.16 0.37
CA GLU A 121 2.42 0.14 1.55
C GLU A 121 0.96 0.46 1.18
N ASP A 122 0.73 1.46 0.33
CA ASP A 122 -0.61 1.82 -0.13
C ASP A 122 -1.22 0.75 -1.05
N ALA A 123 -0.41 0.06 -1.85
CA ALA A 123 -0.86 -1.08 -2.65
C ALA A 123 -1.29 -2.27 -1.77
N LEU A 124 -0.52 -2.59 -0.73
CA LEU A 124 -0.87 -3.63 0.23
C LEU A 124 -2.16 -3.27 0.98
N LYS A 125 -2.32 -1.99 1.38
CA LYS A 125 -3.56 -1.49 1.97
C LYS A 125 -4.73 -1.60 1.01
N TYR A 126 -4.57 -1.21 -0.25
CA TYR A 126 -5.60 -1.39 -1.28
C TYR A 126 -6.04 -2.85 -1.35
N GLN A 127 -5.10 -3.79 -1.46
CA GLN A 127 -5.39 -5.22 -1.56
C GLN A 127 -6.12 -5.76 -0.33
N MET A 128 -5.68 -5.37 0.88
CA MET A 128 -6.34 -5.74 2.14
C MET A 128 -7.79 -5.22 2.20
N TYR A 129 -7.99 -3.93 1.90
CA TYR A 129 -9.31 -3.31 1.94
C TYR A 129 -10.23 -3.84 0.83
N ASN A 130 -9.67 -4.23 -0.31
CA ASN A 130 -10.40 -4.78 -1.45
C ASN A 130 -10.51 -6.32 -1.41
N ARG A 131 -10.09 -6.97 -0.32
CA ARG A 131 -10.17 -8.43 -0.09
C ARG A 131 -9.48 -9.26 -1.19
N LYS A 132 -8.34 -8.75 -1.68
CA LYS A 132 -7.48 -9.42 -2.66
C LYS A 132 -6.33 -10.16 -1.96
N PRO A 133 -5.67 -11.11 -2.64
CA PRO A 133 -4.38 -11.63 -2.17
C PRO A 133 -3.42 -10.47 -1.95
N VAL A 134 -2.73 -10.47 -0.80
CA VAL A 134 -1.85 -9.38 -0.39
C VAL A 134 -0.42 -9.73 -0.76
N GLY A 135 0.13 -8.97 -1.69
CA GLY A 135 1.52 -9.02 -2.08
C GLY A 135 1.81 -8.15 -3.31
N VAL A 136 3.04 -7.63 -3.36
CA VAL A 136 3.51 -6.76 -4.45
C VAL A 136 4.88 -7.26 -4.91
N GLU A 137 5.03 -7.42 -6.22
CA GLU A 137 6.32 -7.62 -6.87
C GLU A 137 6.75 -6.32 -7.54
N VAL A 138 7.95 -5.84 -7.23
CA VAL A 138 8.52 -4.64 -7.84
C VAL A 138 9.69 -5.03 -8.74
N PHE A 139 9.59 -4.65 -10.00
CA PHE A 139 10.50 -4.97 -11.09
C PHE A 139 11.21 -3.69 -11.52
N TYR A 140 12.56 -3.69 -11.53
CA TYR A 140 13.36 -2.55 -12.02
C TYR A 140 13.97 -2.85 -13.37
N ARG A 141 13.69 -1.94 -14.31
CA ARG A 141 14.22 -1.92 -15.66
C ARG A 141 15.16 -0.74 -15.82
N ASP A 142 16.35 -0.97 -16.36
CA ASP A 142 17.27 0.14 -16.65
C ASP A 142 16.77 0.94 -17.87
N LYS A 143 16.85 2.27 -17.79
CA LYS A 143 16.34 3.15 -18.84
C LYS A 143 17.14 3.04 -20.14
N GLN A 144 18.42 2.69 -20.08
CA GLN A 144 19.32 2.66 -21.24
C GLN A 144 19.30 1.29 -21.91
N SER A 145 19.56 0.23 -21.15
CA SER A 145 19.60 -1.15 -21.68
C SER A 145 18.22 -1.76 -21.88
N LYS A 146 17.20 -1.24 -21.18
CA LYS A 146 15.85 -1.83 -21.08
C LYS A 146 15.82 -3.22 -20.46
N GLU A 147 16.92 -3.68 -19.88
CA GLU A 147 17.00 -4.97 -19.20
C GLU A 147 16.52 -4.87 -17.76
N MET A 148 15.98 -5.99 -17.28
CA MET A 148 15.60 -6.18 -15.89
C MET A 148 16.84 -6.45 -15.06
N PHE A 149 17.13 -5.60 -14.07
CA PHE A 149 18.33 -5.76 -13.24
C PHE A 149 18.03 -6.06 -11.77
N LYS A 150 16.80 -5.80 -11.28
CA LYS A 150 16.42 -6.06 -9.89
C LYS A 150 14.94 -6.44 -9.77
N LYS A 151 14.65 -7.28 -8.77
CA LYS A 151 13.30 -7.64 -8.34
C LYS A 151 13.22 -7.58 -6.81
N ARG A 152 12.14 -7.01 -6.28
CA ARG A 152 11.77 -7.07 -4.85
C ARG A 152 10.39 -7.69 -4.70
N GLU A 153 10.19 -8.44 -3.63
CA GLU A 153 8.92 -9.08 -3.31
C GLU A 153 8.48 -8.71 -1.89
N TYR A 154 7.24 -8.26 -1.78
CA TYR A 154 6.59 -7.91 -0.53
C TYR A 154 5.36 -8.81 -0.38
N ARG A 155 5.41 -9.80 0.50
CA ARG A 155 4.33 -10.80 0.68
C ARG A 155 4.09 -11.09 2.15
N ILE A 156 2.88 -11.53 2.48
CA ILE A 156 2.61 -12.18 3.78
C ILE A 156 3.18 -13.60 3.72
N SER A 157 4.02 -13.95 4.69
CA SER A 157 4.51 -15.32 4.93
C SER A 157 3.49 -16.17 5.67
#